data_AF-A0A497CMX7-F1
#
_entry.id   AF-A0A497CMX7-F1
#
_cell.length_a   1.000
_cell.length_b   1.000
_cell.length_c   1.000
_cell.angle_alpha   90.00
_cell.angle_beta   90.00
_cell.angle_gamma   90.00
#
_symmetry.space_group_name_H-M   'P 1'
#
loop_
_entity.id
_entity.type
_entity.pdbx_description
1 polymer ?
#
loop_
_entity_poly.entity_id
_entity_poly.type
_entity_poly.pdbx_seq_one_letter_code
_entity_poly.pdbx_strand_id
1 'polypeptide(L)'
;MDPLWILVAFIFGFAVKQIGLPPLIGFLIAGFALNIFGVEGNETLDWLADFGIWLLLFSIGLKLKVKSLLRPEIWATASLHMLITVILFGLGIFALSYLGLSLFDGLTLASSLLIAFALSFSSTVFAVKILEENGSMSSAHGRIAIGILIMQDIFAVIFLTVSSGKMPSPWAFALLALLIIPVFIKKSPLATIITRSGHGELLVLLGVLIPYGGAMLFYSVGLKPDLGALVLGVLLSGHPKAKELGNAMLSFKDIFLVGFFLTIGLSGLPDWETLGISL
;
A
#
# COMPACT_ATOMS: atom_id res chain seq x y z
N MET A 1 -21.61 1.17 -2.08
CA MET A 1 -21.46 -0.29 -1.88
C MET A 1 -22.84 -0.87 -1.66
N ASP A 2 -23.16 -1.97 -2.34
CA ASP A 2 -24.39 -2.72 -2.08
C ASP A 2 -24.39 -3.14 -0.59
N PRO A 3 -25.48 -2.92 0.18
CA PRO A 3 -25.59 -3.39 1.56
C PRO A 3 -25.27 -4.88 1.72
N LEU A 4 -25.53 -5.68 0.70
CA LEU A 4 -25.20 -7.11 0.67
C LEU A 4 -23.69 -7.35 0.75
N TRP A 5 -22.86 -6.55 0.07
CA TRP A 5 -21.41 -6.70 0.11
C TRP A 5 -20.84 -6.41 1.50
N ILE A 6 -21.38 -5.40 2.17
CA ILE A 6 -21.01 -5.06 3.54
C ILE A 6 -21.39 -6.19 4.50
N LEU A 7 -22.59 -6.76 4.33
CA LEU A 7 -23.05 -7.89 5.14
C LEU A 7 -22.14 -9.11 4.97
N VAL A 8 -21.82 -9.49 3.72
CA VAL A 8 -20.95 -10.63 3.44
C VAL A 8 -19.54 -10.38 4.00
N ALA A 9 -18.97 -9.20 3.76
CA ALA A 9 -17.68 -8.82 4.34
C ALA A 9 -17.67 -8.89 5.87
N PHE A 10 -18.74 -8.41 6.52
CA PHE A 10 -18.88 -8.50 7.97
C PHE A 10 -18.93 -9.94 8.47
N ILE A 11 -19.72 -10.82 7.83
CA ILE A 11 -19.85 -12.23 8.23
C ILE A 11 -18.49 -12.93 8.17
N PHE A 12 -17.79 -12.85 7.03
CA PHE A 12 -16.49 -13.51 6.87
C PHE A 12 -15.41 -12.85 7.74
N GLY A 13 -15.35 -11.52 7.80
CA GLY A 13 -14.42 -10.80 8.67
C GLY A 13 -14.63 -11.14 10.15
N PHE A 14 -15.88 -11.26 10.59
CA PHE A 14 -16.22 -11.70 11.94
C PHE A 14 -15.79 -13.14 12.19
N ALA A 15 -16.08 -14.07 11.26
CA ALA A 15 -15.71 -15.48 11.39
C ALA A 15 -14.18 -15.66 11.49
N VAL A 16 -13.42 -14.99 10.63
CA VAL A 16 -11.94 -15.00 10.65
C VAL A 16 -11.40 -14.40 11.95
N LYS A 17 -12.04 -13.35 12.48
CA LYS A 17 -11.66 -12.79 13.77
C LYS A 17 -11.85 -13.79 14.93
N GLN A 18 -12.85 -14.67 14.88
CA GLN A 18 -13.07 -15.67 15.94
C GLN A 18 -11.94 -16.68 16.04
N ILE A 19 -11.21 -16.95 14.96
CA ILE A 19 -10.06 -17.86 14.94
C ILE A 19 -8.72 -17.13 15.17
N GLY A 20 -8.73 -15.86 15.59
CA GLY A 20 -7.54 -15.10 15.97
C GLY A 20 -6.79 -14.45 14.81
N LEU A 21 -7.38 -14.42 13.61
CA LEU A 21 -6.79 -13.81 12.41
C LEU A 21 -7.33 -12.40 12.15
N PRO A 22 -6.55 -11.51 11.49
CA PRO A 22 -7.01 -10.17 11.11
C PRO A 22 -8.28 -10.20 10.23
N PRO A 23 -9.30 -9.35 10.50
CA PRO A 23 -10.58 -9.36 9.76
C PRO A 23 -10.45 -9.15 8.24
N LEU A 24 -9.41 -8.45 7.81
CA LEU A 24 -9.02 -8.23 6.42
C LEU A 24 -8.85 -9.52 5.60
N ILE A 25 -8.40 -10.62 6.22
CA ILE A 25 -8.37 -11.93 5.56
C ILE A 25 -9.81 -12.39 5.26
N GLY A 26 -10.75 -12.16 6.17
CA GLY A 26 -12.16 -12.47 5.95
C GLY A 26 -12.79 -11.59 4.87
N PHE A 27 -12.39 -10.32 4.75
CA PHE A 27 -12.85 -9.46 3.66
C PHE A 27 -12.38 -9.96 2.28
N LEU A 28 -11.16 -10.52 2.20
CA LEU A 28 -10.66 -11.14 0.98
C LEU A 28 -11.48 -12.40 0.62
N ILE A 29 -11.73 -13.27 1.61
CA ILE A 29 -12.55 -14.47 1.43
C ILE A 29 -13.98 -14.10 1.01
N ALA A 30 -14.54 -13.03 1.57
CA ALA A 30 -15.83 -12.50 1.14
C ALA A 30 -15.83 -12.11 -0.35
N GLY A 31 -14.74 -11.49 -0.84
CA GLY A 31 -14.58 -11.19 -2.26
C GLY A 31 -14.58 -12.45 -3.13
N PHE A 32 -13.83 -13.49 -2.75
CA PHE A 32 -13.86 -14.78 -3.46
C PHE A 32 -15.26 -15.41 -3.45
N ALA A 33 -15.95 -15.39 -2.30
CA ALA A 33 -17.30 -15.92 -2.20
C ALA A 33 -18.26 -15.17 -3.14
N LEU A 34 -18.23 -13.83 -3.14
CA LEU A 34 -19.04 -13.02 -4.04
C LEU A 34 -18.73 -13.31 -5.52
N ASN A 35 -17.46 -13.49 -5.87
CA ASN A 35 -17.05 -13.85 -7.23
C ASN A 35 -17.62 -15.21 -7.67
N ILE A 36 -17.59 -16.23 -6.80
CA ILE A 36 -18.20 -17.56 -7.07
C ILE A 36 -19.70 -17.44 -7.37
N PHE A 37 -20.39 -16.50 -6.72
CA PHE A 37 -21.81 -16.23 -6.97
C PHE A 37 -22.07 -15.32 -8.18
N GLY A 38 -21.04 -15.01 -8.99
CA GLY A 38 -21.17 -14.21 -10.21
C GLY A 38 -21.34 -12.71 -9.94
N VAL A 39 -20.99 -12.23 -8.75
CA VAL A 39 -20.95 -10.80 -8.46
C VAL A 39 -19.70 -10.22 -9.11
N GLU A 40 -19.87 -9.18 -9.92
CA GLU A 40 -18.77 -8.44 -10.50
C GLU A 40 -18.43 -7.21 -9.66
N GLY A 41 -17.15 -6.83 -9.65
CA GLY A 41 -16.72 -5.53 -9.15
C GLY A 41 -17.35 -4.40 -9.96
N ASN A 42 -17.48 -3.22 -9.36
CA ASN A 42 -17.91 -2.03 -10.08
C ASN A 42 -16.93 -0.88 -9.84
N GLU A 43 -16.98 0.13 -10.72
CA GLU A 43 -16.10 1.30 -10.64
C GLU A 43 -16.17 2.00 -9.27
N THR A 44 -17.33 1.94 -8.61
CA THR A 44 -17.50 2.50 -7.27
C THR A 44 -16.68 1.73 -6.23
N LEU A 45 -16.65 0.41 -6.30
CA LEU A 45 -15.85 -0.44 -5.41
C LEU A 45 -14.36 -0.21 -5.62
N ASP A 46 -13.92 -0.13 -6.87
CA ASP A 46 -12.53 0.12 -7.23
C ASP A 46 -12.08 1.50 -6.74
N TRP A 47 -12.92 2.51 -6.92
CA TRP A 47 -12.64 3.84 -6.38
C TRP A 47 -12.57 3.83 -4.84
N LEU A 48 -13.48 3.12 -4.17
CA LEU A 48 -13.46 2.93 -2.71
C LEU A 48 -12.18 2.21 -2.25
N ALA A 49 -11.75 1.19 -2.99
CA ALA A 49 -10.53 0.44 -2.74
C ALA A 49 -9.29 1.34 -2.82
N ASP A 50 -9.11 2.02 -3.94
CA ASP A 50 -8.01 2.96 -4.17
C ASP A 50 -7.99 4.05 -3.10
N PHE A 51 -9.16 4.63 -2.82
CA PHE A 51 -9.28 5.69 -1.83
C PHE A 51 -8.94 5.21 -0.40
N GLY A 52 -9.31 3.98 -0.05
CA GLY A 52 -8.94 3.35 1.21
C GLY A 52 -7.42 3.19 1.37
N ILE A 53 -6.73 2.78 0.30
CA ILE A 53 -5.26 2.70 0.29
C ILE A 53 -4.65 4.10 0.45
N TRP A 54 -5.17 5.10 -0.26
CA TRP A 54 -4.65 6.49 -0.17
C TRP A 54 -4.79 7.03 1.24
N LEU A 55 -5.96 6.87 1.88
CA LEU A 55 -6.17 7.28 3.27
C LEU A 55 -5.23 6.55 4.24
N LEU A 56 -4.99 5.26 4.01
CA LEU A 56 -4.07 4.48 4.84
C LEU A 56 -2.64 5.00 4.75
N LEU A 57 -2.12 5.10 3.54
CA LEU A 57 -0.74 5.52 3.31
C LEU A 57 -0.53 6.97 3.74
N PHE A 58 -1.51 7.84 3.53
CA PHE A 58 -1.49 9.19 4.06
C PHE A 58 -1.44 9.23 5.58
N SER A 59 -2.32 8.46 6.25
CA SER A 59 -2.36 8.36 7.71
C SER A 59 -1.06 7.82 8.31
N ILE A 60 -0.40 6.90 7.61
CA ILE A 60 0.94 6.40 7.96
C ILE A 60 1.97 7.52 7.76
N GLY A 61 1.94 8.18 6.60
CA GLY A 61 2.84 9.28 6.27
C GLY A 61 2.83 10.38 7.33
N LEU A 62 1.64 10.77 7.81
CA LEU A 62 1.47 11.77 8.88
C LEU A 62 2.19 11.42 10.19
N LYS A 63 2.48 10.13 10.43
CA LYS A 63 3.19 9.65 11.63
C LYS A 63 4.69 9.44 11.37
N LEU A 64 5.12 9.47 10.12
CA LEU A 64 6.48 9.12 9.71
C LEU A 64 7.42 10.32 9.71
N LYS A 65 8.67 10.09 10.15
CA LYS A 65 9.74 11.09 10.11
C LYS A 65 10.68 10.75 8.96
N VAL A 66 10.79 11.56 7.90
CA VAL A 66 11.66 11.28 6.72
C VAL A 66 13.06 10.84 7.12
N LYS A 67 13.66 11.51 8.11
CA LYS A 67 15.01 11.21 8.60
C LYS A 67 15.16 9.77 9.10
N SER A 68 14.07 9.07 9.44
CA SER A 68 14.14 7.65 9.78
C SER A 68 14.41 6.77 8.55
N LEU A 69 13.89 7.12 7.37
CA LEU A 69 14.10 6.33 6.14
C LEU A 69 15.56 6.28 5.70
N LEU A 70 16.32 7.35 5.97
CA LEU A 70 17.75 7.43 5.67
C LEU A 70 18.63 6.63 6.62
N ARG A 71 18.06 6.06 7.69
CA ARG A 71 18.84 5.27 8.64
C ARG A 71 19.21 3.92 8.04
N PRO A 72 20.46 3.45 8.18
CA PRO A 72 20.91 2.18 7.61
C PRO A 72 20.03 0.99 7.97
N GLU A 73 19.51 0.93 9.19
CA GLU A 73 18.62 -0.15 9.64
C GLU A 73 17.32 -0.26 8.84
N ILE A 74 16.93 0.78 8.09
CA ILE A 74 15.73 0.80 7.23
C ILE A 74 16.11 0.58 5.78
N TRP A 75 16.90 1.48 5.16
CA TRP A 75 17.16 1.39 3.72
C TRP A 75 18.06 0.20 3.38
N ALA A 76 19.08 -0.09 4.19
CA ALA A 76 19.99 -1.21 3.90
C ALA A 76 19.28 -2.55 4.15
N THR A 77 18.46 -2.65 5.21
CA THR A 77 17.64 -3.84 5.45
C THR A 77 16.63 -4.07 4.32
N ALA A 78 15.94 -3.02 3.86
CA ALA A 78 15.01 -3.13 2.73
C ALA A 78 15.72 -3.59 1.45
N SER A 79 16.85 -2.96 1.11
CA SER A 79 17.64 -3.31 -0.07
C SER A 79 18.19 -4.73 -0.01
N LEU A 80 18.78 -5.13 1.14
CA LEU A 80 19.33 -6.47 1.32
C LEU A 80 18.23 -7.53 1.28
N HIS A 81 17.10 -7.30 1.96
CA HIS A 81 15.96 -8.21 1.93
C HIS A 81 15.48 -8.43 0.49
N MET A 82 15.23 -7.34 -0.25
CA MET A 82 14.77 -7.45 -1.63
C MET A 82 15.80 -8.12 -2.52
N LEU A 83 17.08 -7.74 -2.43
CA LEU A 83 18.15 -8.33 -3.23
C LEU A 83 18.28 -9.83 -2.99
N ILE A 84 18.31 -10.25 -1.71
CA ILE A 84 18.38 -11.66 -1.33
C ILE A 84 17.15 -12.41 -1.84
N THR A 85 15.95 -11.83 -1.70
CA THR A 85 14.71 -12.45 -2.18
C THR A 85 14.73 -12.61 -3.70
N VAL A 86 15.09 -11.56 -4.44
CA VAL A 86 15.19 -11.60 -5.92
C VAL A 86 16.19 -12.64 -6.38
N ILE A 87 17.37 -12.72 -5.76
CA ILE A 87 18.40 -13.67 -6.15
C ILE A 87 17.96 -15.10 -5.81
N LEU A 88 17.53 -15.36 -4.57
CA LEU A 88 17.17 -16.71 -4.14
C LEU A 88 15.95 -17.25 -4.90
N PHE A 89 14.85 -16.48 -4.94
CA PHE A 89 13.66 -16.90 -5.65
C PHE A 89 13.86 -16.88 -7.16
N GLY A 90 14.62 -15.92 -7.71
CA GLY A 90 14.86 -15.83 -9.15
C GLY A 90 15.70 -16.98 -9.67
N LEU A 91 16.76 -17.36 -8.94
CA LEU A 91 17.54 -18.55 -9.26
C LEU A 91 16.76 -19.84 -9.02
N GLY A 92 15.93 -19.89 -7.97
CA GLY A 92 15.03 -21.02 -7.71
C GLY A 92 14.04 -21.24 -8.85
N ILE A 93 13.30 -20.20 -9.25
CA ILE A 93 12.35 -20.23 -10.38
C ILE A 93 13.06 -20.60 -11.68
N PHE A 94 14.25 -20.03 -11.93
CA PHE A 94 15.03 -20.36 -13.11
C PHE A 94 15.49 -21.82 -13.09
N ALA A 95 15.87 -22.38 -11.94
CA ALA A 95 16.22 -23.79 -11.82
C ALA A 95 15.00 -24.71 -12.11
N LEU A 96 13.79 -24.31 -11.72
CA LEU A 96 12.57 -25.06 -12.03
C LEU A 96 12.29 -25.17 -13.53
N SER A 97 12.76 -24.21 -14.35
CA SER A 97 12.63 -24.28 -15.81
C SER A 97 13.33 -25.52 -16.41
N TYR A 98 14.35 -26.05 -15.73
CA TYR A 98 15.08 -27.25 -16.17
C TYR A 98 14.42 -28.57 -15.73
N LEU A 99 13.38 -28.53 -14.88
CA LEU A 99 12.70 -29.73 -14.38
C LEU A 99 11.61 -30.26 -15.33
N GLY A 100 11.39 -29.61 -16.47
CA GLY A 100 10.39 -30.03 -17.47
C GLY A 100 8.94 -29.80 -17.02
N LEU A 101 8.72 -28.93 -16.03
CA LEU A 101 7.39 -28.50 -15.63
C LEU A 101 6.85 -27.51 -16.66
N SER A 102 5.69 -27.81 -17.25
CA SER A 102 5.08 -27.01 -18.32
C SER A 102 4.89 -25.53 -17.98
N LEU A 103 4.65 -25.21 -16.71
CA LEU A 103 4.48 -23.84 -16.19
C LEU A 103 5.78 -23.02 -16.15
N PHE A 104 6.93 -23.69 -16.05
CA PHE A 104 8.25 -23.04 -15.91
C PHE A 104 9.08 -23.16 -17.19
N ASP A 105 8.57 -23.86 -18.21
CA ASP A 105 9.24 -24.04 -19.48
C ASP A 105 9.42 -22.70 -20.21
N GLY A 106 10.57 -22.52 -20.85
CA GLY A 106 10.91 -21.28 -21.57
C GLY A 106 11.17 -20.04 -20.70
N LEU A 107 11.17 -20.14 -19.36
CA LEU A 107 11.54 -19.02 -18.49
C LEU A 107 13.03 -18.68 -18.64
N THR A 108 13.29 -17.46 -19.11
CA THR A 108 14.65 -16.89 -19.10
C THR A 108 15.07 -16.50 -17.68
N LEU A 109 16.38 -16.32 -17.47
CA LEU A 109 16.89 -15.75 -16.20
C LEU A 109 16.27 -14.37 -15.93
N ALA A 110 16.10 -13.55 -16.97
CA ALA A 110 15.51 -12.21 -16.84
C ALA A 110 14.05 -12.27 -16.37
N SER A 111 13.22 -13.12 -16.98
CA SER A 111 11.82 -13.30 -16.57
C SER A 111 11.71 -13.90 -15.16
N SER A 112 12.60 -14.82 -14.80
CA SER A 112 12.64 -15.42 -13.45
C SER A 112 12.99 -14.39 -12.38
N LEU A 113 13.98 -13.52 -12.64
CA LEU A 113 14.34 -12.41 -11.76
C LEU A 113 13.23 -11.36 -11.67
N LEU A 114 12.52 -11.10 -12.78
CA LEU A 114 11.35 -10.19 -12.79
C LEU A 114 10.21 -10.72 -11.92
N ILE A 115 9.90 -12.02 -12.02
CA ILE A 115 8.90 -12.66 -11.16
C ILE A 115 9.34 -12.61 -9.69
N ALA A 116 10.60 -12.97 -9.40
CA ALA A 116 11.14 -12.90 -8.04
C ALA A 116 11.16 -11.48 -7.47
N PHE A 117 11.34 -10.47 -8.32
CA PHE A 117 11.19 -9.07 -7.93
C PHE A 117 9.75 -8.73 -7.55
N ALA A 118 8.75 -9.18 -8.32
CA ALA A 118 7.35 -9.03 -7.96
C ALA A 118 7.01 -9.73 -6.62
N LEU A 119 7.69 -10.84 -6.30
CA LEU A 119 7.55 -11.55 -5.02
C LEU A 119 8.35 -10.93 -3.86
N SER A 120 9.25 -9.99 -4.13
CA SER A 120 10.14 -9.41 -3.11
C SER A 120 9.48 -8.35 -2.24
N PHE A 121 8.27 -7.92 -2.60
CA PHE A 121 7.51 -6.90 -1.90
C PHE A 121 6.72 -7.48 -0.73
N SER A 122 6.67 -6.70 0.35
CA SER A 122 5.77 -6.99 1.47
C SER A 122 4.47 -6.18 1.31
N SER A 123 3.35 -6.71 1.82
CA SER A 123 2.10 -5.94 1.86
C SER A 123 2.15 -4.89 2.96
N THR A 124 2.31 -3.61 2.58
CA THR A 124 2.29 -2.47 3.50
C THR A 124 0.97 -2.40 4.28
N VAL A 125 -0.16 -2.64 3.59
CA VAL A 125 -1.50 -2.61 4.19
C VAL A 125 -1.62 -3.59 5.33
N PHE A 126 -1.26 -4.86 5.06
CA PHE A 126 -1.39 -5.96 6.00
C PHE A 126 -0.47 -5.78 7.21
N ALA A 127 0.82 -5.52 6.97
CA ALA A 127 1.81 -5.39 8.03
C ALA A 127 1.51 -4.19 8.95
N VAL A 128 1.08 -3.05 8.37
CA VAL A 128 0.66 -1.89 9.16
C VAL A 128 -0.57 -2.20 10.00
N LYS A 129 -1.55 -2.93 9.44
CA LYS A 129 -2.75 -3.29 10.19
C LYS A 129 -2.44 -4.16 11.40
N ILE A 130 -1.56 -5.14 11.25
CA ILE A 130 -1.08 -5.97 12.36
C ILE A 130 -0.37 -5.12 13.42
N LEU A 131 0.51 -4.20 13.01
CA LEU A 131 1.21 -3.31 13.95
C LEU A 131 0.24 -2.35 14.67
N GLU A 132 -0.83 -1.91 14.01
CA GLU A 132 -1.89 -1.08 14.56
C GLU A 132 -2.73 -1.85 15.59
N GLU A 133 -3.17 -3.06 15.26
CA GLU A 133 -3.91 -3.95 16.16
C GLU A 133 -3.11 -4.34 17.41
N ASN A 134 -1.81 -4.58 17.25
CA ASN A 134 -0.89 -4.87 18.36
C ASN A 134 -0.45 -3.61 19.14
N GLY A 135 -0.98 -2.42 18.83
CA GLY A 135 -0.58 -1.16 19.47
C GLY A 135 0.91 -0.80 19.31
N SER A 136 1.60 -1.43 18.36
CA SER A 136 3.05 -1.42 18.22
C SER A 136 3.56 -0.44 17.15
N MET A 137 2.67 0.32 16.51
CA MET A 137 3.03 1.33 15.49
C MET A 137 4.07 2.34 15.95
N SER A 138 4.04 2.73 17.23
CA SER A 138 4.98 3.69 17.82
C SER A 138 6.21 3.04 18.46
N SER A 139 6.36 1.71 18.42
CA SER A 139 7.53 1.03 18.97
C SER A 139 8.76 1.21 18.07
N ALA A 140 9.95 0.86 18.56
CA ALA A 140 11.16 0.93 17.74
C ALA A 140 11.08 -0.02 16.53
N HIS A 141 10.70 -1.28 16.75
CA HIS A 141 10.53 -2.27 15.68
C HIS A 141 9.39 -1.90 14.73
N GLY A 142 8.29 -1.35 15.22
CA GLY A 142 7.16 -0.90 14.38
C GLY A 142 7.58 0.21 13.43
N ARG A 143 8.31 1.22 13.93
CA ARG A 143 8.85 2.29 13.07
C ARG A 143 9.87 1.78 12.05
N ILE A 144 10.71 0.81 12.41
CA ILE A 144 11.66 0.20 11.48
C ILE A 144 10.92 -0.59 10.40
N ALA A 145 9.97 -1.45 10.78
CA ALA A 145 9.16 -2.23 9.85
C ALA A 145 8.41 -1.32 8.86
N ILE A 146 7.70 -0.30 9.34
CA ILE A 146 7.02 0.68 8.47
C ILE A 146 8.01 1.39 7.54
N GLY A 147 9.19 1.75 8.06
CA GLY A 147 10.25 2.35 7.25
C GLY A 147 10.71 1.43 6.12
N ILE A 148 10.92 0.14 6.42
CA ILE A 148 11.30 -0.87 5.42
C ILE A 148 10.22 -1.02 4.35
N LEU A 149 8.95 -1.16 4.75
CA LEU A 149 7.82 -1.28 3.83
C LEU A 149 7.74 -0.09 2.86
N ILE A 150 7.96 1.12 3.36
CA ILE A 150 7.95 2.34 2.54
C ILE A 150 9.14 2.40 1.60
N MET A 151 10.33 1.97 2.04
CA MET A 151 11.49 1.87 1.15
C MET A 151 11.24 0.84 0.03
N GLN A 152 10.61 -0.30 0.34
CA GLN A 152 10.22 -1.30 -0.65
C GLN A 152 9.25 -0.73 -1.69
N ASP A 153 8.22 0.02 -1.27
CA ASP A 153 7.28 0.67 -2.17
C ASP A 153 7.97 1.70 -3.09
N ILE A 154 8.94 2.47 -2.56
CA ILE A 154 9.75 3.41 -3.36
C ILE A 154 10.59 2.66 -4.39
N PHE A 155 11.26 1.57 -3.99
CA PHE A 155 12.04 0.74 -4.91
C PHE A 155 11.16 0.09 -5.99
N ALA A 156 9.95 -0.35 -5.63
CA ALA A 156 8.96 -0.87 -6.57
C ALA A 156 8.65 0.13 -7.68
N VAL A 157 8.35 1.37 -7.29
CA VAL A 157 7.98 2.43 -8.23
C VAL A 157 9.16 2.80 -9.14
N ILE A 158 10.37 2.88 -8.59
CA ILE A 158 11.59 3.12 -9.38
C ILE A 158 11.80 1.99 -10.39
N PHE A 159 11.63 0.74 -9.96
CA PHE A 159 11.78 -0.40 -10.85
C PHE A 159 10.72 -0.44 -11.95
N LEU A 160 9.44 -0.25 -11.62
CA LEU A 160 8.34 -0.25 -12.59
C LEU A 160 8.49 0.88 -13.61
N THR A 161 8.96 2.04 -13.14
CA THR A 161 9.37 3.17 -13.96
C THR A 161 10.45 2.76 -14.98
N VAL A 162 11.53 2.13 -14.52
CA VAL A 162 12.66 1.75 -15.39
C VAL A 162 12.28 0.60 -16.34
N SER A 163 11.54 -0.39 -15.85
CA SER A 163 11.18 -1.60 -16.60
C SER A 163 10.07 -1.39 -17.63
N SER A 164 9.14 -0.46 -17.40
CA SER A 164 8.07 -0.18 -18.36
C SER A 164 8.55 0.55 -19.63
N GLY A 165 9.79 1.03 -19.67
CA GLY A 165 10.34 1.83 -20.76
C GLY A 165 9.66 3.20 -20.97
N LYS A 166 8.56 3.45 -20.25
CA LYS A 166 7.87 4.74 -20.19
C LYS A 166 8.56 5.56 -19.10
N MET A 167 9.48 6.43 -19.50
CA MET A 167 10.08 7.38 -18.56
C MET A 167 8.96 8.24 -17.94
N PRO A 168 8.82 8.27 -16.61
CA PRO A 168 8.02 9.25 -15.92
C PRO A 168 8.48 10.64 -16.35
N SER A 169 7.57 11.60 -16.19
CA SER A 169 7.89 12.99 -16.43
C SER A 169 9.15 13.39 -15.63
N PRO A 170 10.06 14.24 -16.15
CA PRO A 170 11.19 14.76 -15.37
C PRO A 170 10.76 15.39 -14.03
N TRP A 171 9.51 15.87 -13.96
CA TRP A 171 8.87 16.39 -12.75
C TRP A 171 8.64 15.32 -11.65
N ALA A 172 8.62 14.04 -11.99
CA ALA A 172 8.53 12.93 -11.03
C ALA A 172 9.70 12.97 -10.03
N PHE A 173 10.92 13.24 -10.50
CA PHE A 173 12.09 13.37 -9.62
C PHE A 173 11.99 14.59 -8.71
N ALA A 174 11.44 15.71 -9.21
CA ALA A 174 11.20 16.90 -8.40
C ALA A 174 10.16 16.64 -7.29
N LEU A 175 9.12 15.87 -7.62
CA LEU A 175 8.05 15.50 -6.68
C LEU A 175 8.55 14.56 -5.59
N LEU A 176 9.42 13.60 -5.93
CA LEU A 176 10.10 12.75 -4.96
C LEU A 176 11.13 13.53 -4.13
N ALA A 177 11.86 14.47 -4.73
CA ALA A 177 12.80 15.33 -4.02
C ALA A 177 12.11 16.17 -2.92
N LEU A 178 10.80 16.40 -3.02
CA LEU A 178 10.00 17.08 -2.00
C LEU A 178 10.12 16.39 -0.62
N LEU A 179 10.27 15.06 -0.57
CA LEU A 179 10.54 14.31 0.67
C LEU A 179 11.76 14.85 1.44
N ILE A 180 12.78 15.33 0.73
CA ILE A 180 14.03 15.80 1.31
C ILE A 180 13.85 17.17 1.97
N ILE A 181 12.79 17.90 1.64
CA ILE A 181 12.56 19.27 2.12
C ILE A 181 11.24 19.46 2.89
N PRO A 182 11.07 18.79 4.06
CA PRO A 182 9.91 19.04 4.94
C PRO A 182 9.81 20.50 5.44
N VAL A 183 10.92 21.24 5.38
CA VAL A 183 11.04 22.61 5.92
C VAL A 183 10.15 23.61 5.17
N PHE A 184 9.96 23.46 3.85
CA PHE A 184 9.16 24.41 3.07
C PHE A 184 7.66 24.33 3.38
N ILE A 185 7.18 23.22 3.92
CA ILE A 185 5.76 23.01 4.15
C ILE A 185 5.24 23.75 5.36
N LYS A 186 6.08 23.99 6.37
CA LYS A 186 5.69 24.77 7.57
C LYS A 186 5.19 26.18 7.24
N LYS A 187 5.58 26.75 6.09
CA LYS A 187 5.17 28.07 5.61
C LYS A 187 4.30 28.03 4.35
N SER A 188 3.85 26.84 3.94
CA SER A 188 3.05 26.69 2.72
C SER A 188 1.62 27.25 2.89
N PRO A 189 0.97 27.67 1.79
CA PRO A 189 -0.45 28.00 1.79
C PRO A 189 -1.31 26.85 2.34
N LEU A 190 -0.92 25.60 2.03
CA LEU A 190 -1.59 24.40 2.53
C LEU A 190 -1.55 24.29 4.05
N ALA A 191 -0.39 24.55 4.68
CA ALA A 191 -0.29 24.56 6.15
C ALA A 191 -1.15 25.66 6.79
N THR A 192 -1.27 26.82 6.12
CA THR A 192 -2.15 27.90 6.55
C THR A 192 -3.62 27.49 6.48
N ILE A 193 -4.04 26.85 5.37
CA ILE A 193 -5.39 26.31 5.20
C ILE A 193 -5.69 25.29 6.29
N ILE A 194 -4.82 24.29 6.50
CA ILE A 194 -5.00 23.27 7.55
C ILE A 194 -5.15 23.90 8.94
N THR A 195 -4.36 24.92 9.25
CA THR A 195 -4.45 25.63 10.53
C THR A 195 -5.77 26.38 10.66
N ARG A 196 -6.17 27.12 9.62
CA ARG A 196 -7.42 27.92 9.60
C ARG A 196 -8.69 27.07 9.56
N SER A 197 -8.61 25.83 9.07
CA SER A 197 -9.76 24.92 9.02
C SER A 197 -10.28 24.48 10.39
N GLY A 198 -9.64 24.89 11.49
CA GLY A 198 -10.11 24.54 12.84
C GLY A 198 -10.14 23.03 13.07
N HIS A 199 -11.13 22.56 13.80
CA HIS A 199 -11.32 21.15 14.15
C HIS A 199 -12.62 20.63 13.54
N GLY A 200 -12.84 19.33 13.56
CA GLY A 200 -14.09 18.71 13.12
C GLY A 200 -14.23 18.60 11.59
N GLU A 201 -15.40 18.93 11.05
CA GLU A 201 -15.83 18.58 9.68
C GLU A 201 -14.88 19.06 8.59
N LEU A 202 -14.45 20.33 8.65
CA LEU A 202 -13.57 20.90 7.62
C LEU A 202 -12.17 20.29 7.65
N LEU A 203 -11.71 19.85 8.84
CA LEU A 203 -10.46 19.11 8.96
C LEU A 203 -10.59 17.69 8.40
N VAL A 204 -11.73 17.02 8.61
CA VAL A 204 -12.02 15.72 7.99
C VAL A 204 -12.04 15.83 6.47
N LEU A 205 -12.71 16.85 5.92
CA LEU A 205 -12.73 17.10 4.48
C LEU A 205 -11.33 17.34 3.91
N LEU A 206 -10.48 18.10 4.61
CA LEU A 206 -9.07 18.22 4.22
C LEU A 206 -8.32 16.88 4.28
N GLY A 207 -8.60 16.05 5.30
CA GLY A 207 -8.02 14.72 5.44
C GLY A 207 -8.36 13.79 4.29
N VAL A 208 -9.48 14.01 3.61
CA VAL A 208 -9.92 13.31 2.39
C VAL A 208 -9.29 13.95 1.14
N LEU A 209 -9.31 15.29 1.04
CA LEU A 209 -8.84 16.01 -0.14
C LEU A 209 -7.32 15.96 -0.36
N ILE A 210 -6.53 16.01 0.71
CA ILE A 210 -5.07 16.00 0.63
C ILE A 210 -4.54 14.70 0.02
N PRO A 211 -4.87 13.49 0.54
CA PRO A 211 -4.44 12.24 -0.07
C PRO A 211 -4.92 12.09 -1.52
N TYR A 212 -6.17 12.48 -1.81
CA TYR A 212 -6.70 12.51 -3.17
C TYR A 212 -5.84 13.37 -4.10
N GLY A 213 -5.55 14.61 -3.69
CA GLY A 213 -4.73 15.54 -4.46
C GLY A 213 -3.31 15.03 -4.66
N GLY A 214 -2.71 14.44 -3.62
CA GLY A 214 -1.41 13.79 -3.70
C GLY A 214 -1.40 12.65 -4.71
N ALA A 215 -2.40 11.78 -4.65
CA ALA A 215 -2.57 10.66 -5.57
C ALA A 215 -2.69 11.13 -7.02
N MET A 216 -3.53 12.12 -7.28
CA MET A 216 -3.72 12.69 -8.63
C MET A 216 -2.47 13.40 -9.16
N LEU A 217 -1.73 14.11 -8.29
CA LEU A 217 -0.46 14.74 -8.67
C LEU A 217 0.57 13.69 -9.12
N PHE A 218 0.71 12.60 -8.36
CA PHE A 218 1.64 11.52 -8.69
C PHE A 218 1.22 10.78 -9.97
N TYR A 219 -0.08 10.52 -10.12
CA TYR A 219 -0.64 9.96 -11.35
C TYR A 219 -0.28 10.81 -12.58
N SER A 220 -0.41 12.14 -12.47
CA SER A 220 -0.13 13.07 -13.58
C SER A 220 1.32 13.05 -14.08
N VAL A 221 2.27 12.64 -13.22
CA VAL A 221 3.70 12.53 -13.57
C VAL A 221 4.12 11.10 -13.91
N GLY A 222 3.18 10.16 -13.96
CA GLY A 222 3.42 8.74 -14.29
C GLY A 222 3.89 7.90 -13.11
N LEU A 223 3.65 8.34 -11.87
CA LEU A 223 3.95 7.58 -10.65
C LEU A 223 2.69 6.95 -10.05
N LYS A 224 2.88 5.92 -9.22
CA LYS A 224 1.80 5.23 -8.52
C LYS A 224 1.04 6.20 -7.58
N PRO A 225 -0.30 6.32 -7.66
CA PRO A 225 -1.07 7.28 -6.86
C PRO A 225 -0.88 7.11 -5.34
N ASP A 226 -0.83 5.86 -4.88
CA ASP A 226 -0.58 5.46 -3.49
C ASP A 226 0.65 6.14 -2.87
N LEU A 227 1.72 6.29 -3.65
CA LEU A 227 2.95 6.95 -3.21
C LEU A 227 2.72 8.45 -2.99
N GLY A 228 1.87 9.09 -3.79
CA GLY A 228 1.53 10.50 -3.64
C GLY A 228 0.78 10.80 -2.34
N ALA A 229 -0.18 9.93 -2.00
CA ALA A 229 -0.87 10.01 -0.72
C ALA A 229 0.11 9.84 0.46
N LEU A 230 1.02 8.86 0.38
CA LEU A 230 2.08 8.67 1.37
C LEU A 230 2.97 9.92 1.50
N VAL A 231 3.51 10.41 0.38
CA VAL A 231 4.44 11.54 0.35
C VAL A 231 3.80 12.78 0.95
N LEU A 232 2.55 13.12 0.59
CA LEU A 232 1.87 14.26 1.22
C LEU A 232 1.65 14.06 2.72
N GLY A 233 1.41 12.83 3.18
CA GLY A 233 1.34 12.52 4.60
C GLY A 233 2.68 12.79 5.29
N VAL A 234 3.78 12.29 4.73
CA VAL A 234 5.13 12.47 5.26
C VAL A 234 5.53 13.94 5.32
N LEU A 235 5.16 14.68 4.29
CA LEU A 235 5.37 16.12 4.17
C LEU A 235 4.63 16.92 5.23
N LEU A 236 3.43 16.47 5.62
CA LEU A 236 2.62 17.09 6.65
C LEU A 236 2.90 16.55 8.06
N SER A 237 3.74 15.51 8.22
CA SER A 237 3.97 14.86 9.52
C SER A 237 4.53 15.78 10.60
N GLY A 238 5.22 16.85 10.19
CA GLY A 238 5.75 17.89 11.08
C GLY A 238 4.75 18.99 11.46
N HIS A 239 3.52 18.96 10.95
CA HIS A 239 2.49 19.97 11.22
C HIS A 239 1.79 19.73 12.56
N PRO A 240 1.43 20.77 13.35
CA PRO A 240 0.77 20.60 14.65
C PRO A 240 -0.52 19.76 14.59
N LYS A 241 -1.29 19.87 13.50
CA LYS A 241 -2.53 19.11 13.27
C LYS A 241 -2.35 17.73 12.65
N ALA A 242 -1.12 17.26 12.40
CA ALA A 242 -0.90 15.97 11.73
C ALA A 242 -1.53 14.80 12.50
N LYS A 243 -1.43 14.81 13.84
CA LYS A 243 -2.03 13.80 14.70
C LYS A 243 -3.56 13.82 14.63
N GLU A 244 -4.16 15.01 14.69
CA GLU A 244 -5.62 15.19 14.62
C GLU A 244 -6.16 14.73 13.26
N LEU A 245 -5.48 15.12 12.18
CA LEU A 245 -5.81 14.72 10.80
C LEU A 245 -5.73 13.20 10.63
N GLY A 246 -4.65 12.57 11.12
CA GLY A 246 -4.49 11.13 11.07
C GLY A 246 -5.55 10.38 11.87
N ASN A 247 -5.95 10.91 13.03
CA ASN A 247 -7.01 10.30 13.85
C ASN A 247 -8.38 10.41 13.17
N ALA A 248 -8.68 11.54 12.54
CA ALA A 248 -9.93 11.74 11.82
C ALA A 248 -10.09 10.74 10.66
N MET A 249 -8.99 10.33 10.03
CA MET A 249 -9.01 9.40 8.89
C MET A 249 -9.11 7.92 9.27
N LEU A 250 -8.91 7.54 10.55
CA LEU A 250 -8.87 6.15 10.97
C LEU A 250 -10.13 5.37 10.59
N SER A 251 -11.31 5.91 10.90
CA SER A 251 -12.58 5.23 10.62
C SER A 251 -12.90 5.14 9.13
N PHE A 252 -12.58 6.18 8.35
CA PHE A 252 -12.80 6.19 6.90
C PHE A 252 -11.91 5.18 6.20
N LYS A 253 -10.62 5.20 6.53
CA LYS A 253 -9.63 4.25 6.04
C LYS A 253 -10.09 2.80 6.23
N ASP A 254 -10.57 2.47 7.44
CA ASP A 254 -10.90 1.09 7.79
C ASP A 254 -12.11 0.57 7.01
N ILE A 255 -13.13 1.42 6.82
CA ILE A 255 -14.30 1.10 6.01
C ILE A 255 -13.91 0.93 4.53
N PHE A 256 -13.09 1.82 4.00
CA PHE A 256 -12.70 1.79 2.59
C PHE A 256 -11.74 0.65 2.25
N LEU A 257 -10.89 0.24 3.20
CA LEU A 257 -10.07 -0.97 3.07
C LEU A 257 -10.90 -2.25 2.93
N VAL A 258 -12.15 -2.29 3.42
CA VAL A 258 -13.05 -3.41 3.13
C VAL A 258 -13.28 -3.51 1.61
N GLY A 259 -13.51 -2.39 0.95
CA GLY A 259 -13.64 -2.32 -0.51
C GLY A 259 -12.42 -2.87 -1.24
N PHE A 260 -11.21 -2.52 -0.78
CA PHE A 260 -9.96 -3.03 -1.34
C PHE A 260 -9.84 -4.56 -1.30
N PHE A 261 -10.06 -5.17 -0.14
CA PHE A 261 -9.97 -6.63 -0.02
C PHE A 261 -11.09 -7.35 -0.80
N LEU A 262 -12.28 -6.76 -0.87
CA LEU A 262 -13.37 -7.25 -1.72
C LEU A 262 -13.00 -7.19 -3.20
N THR A 263 -12.48 -6.06 -3.70
CA THR A 263 -12.03 -5.91 -5.10
C THR A 263 -10.99 -6.96 -5.46
N ILE A 264 -10.01 -7.23 -4.58
CA ILE A 264 -9.01 -8.27 -4.83
C ILE A 264 -9.68 -9.63 -4.98
N GLY A 265 -10.56 -10.00 -4.05
CA GLY A 265 -11.25 -11.29 -4.10
C GLY A 265 -12.22 -11.41 -5.28
N LEU A 266 -12.79 -10.29 -5.73
CA LEU A 266 -13.64 -10.21 -6.91
C LEU A 266 -12.85 -10.30 -8.23
N SER A 267 -11.55 -9.99 -8.22
CA SER A 267 -10.72 -9.95 -9.42
C SER A 267 -10.27 -11.33 -9.92
N GLY A 268 -10.40 -12.38 -9.10
CA GLY A 268 -10.05 -13.74 -9.54
C GLY A 268 -10.18 -14.78 -8.44
N LEU A 269 -10.46 -16.01 -8.84
CA LEU A 269 -10.49 -17.17 -7.96
C LEU A 269 -9.15 -17.91 -8.03
N PRO A 270 -8.61 -18.39 -6.89
CA PRO A 270 -7.53 -19.37 -6.93
C PRO A 270 -8.07 -20.65 -7.56
N ASP A 271 -7.52 -21.04 -8.71
CA ASP A 271 -7.80 -22.34 -9.31
C ASP A 271 -6.96 -23.45 -8.64
N TRP A 272 -7.26 -24.70 -8.97
CA TRP A 272 -6.59 -25.86 -8.38
C TRP A 272 -5.09 -25.93 -8.73
N GLU A 273 -4.72 -25.38 -9.89
CA GLU A 273 -3.34 -25.29 -10.35
C GLU A 273 -2.57 -24.26 -9.50
N THR A 274 -3.15 -23.10 -9.26
CA THR A 274 -2.62 -22.02 -8.41
C THR A 274 -2.43 -22.50 -6.97
N LEU A 275 -3.40 -23.25 -6.43
CA LEU A 275 -3.29 -23.83 -5.08
C LEU A 275 -2.15 -24.85 -4.99
N GLY A 276 -1.99 -25.72 -5.99
CA GLY A 276 -0.93 -26.72 -6.03
C GLY A 276 0.48 -26.12 -6.09
N ILE A 277 0.64 -24.91 -6.65
CA ILE A 277 1.92 -24.19 -6.71
C ILE A 277 2.23 -23.44 -5.40
N SER A 278 1.20 -23.10 -4.63
CA SER A 278 1.34 -22.30 -3.39
C SER A 278 1.71 -23.11 -2.13
N LEU A 279 1.59 -24.43 -2.17
CA LEU A 279 1.84 -25.39 -1.08
C LEU A 279 3.21 -26.07 -1.23
#